data_AF-A0A1J6IK12-F1
#
_entry.id   AF-A0A1J6IK12-F1
#
_cell.length_a   1.000
_cell.length_b   1.000
_cell.length_c   1.000
_cell.angle_alpha   90.00
_cell.angle_beta   90.00
_cell.angle_gamma   90.00
#
_symmetry.space_group_name_H-M   'P 1'
#
loop_
_entity.id
_entity.type
_entity.pdbx_description
1 polymer ?
#
loop_
_entity_poly.entity_id
_entity_poly.type
_entity_poly.pdbx_seq_one_letter_code
_entity_poly.pdbx_strand_id
1 'polypeptide(L)'
;MEKLAYVVAFLLLASLFQPFMSQSDDGCPGVKKETWPELLGVPAKLARETIEKEEATLTNVQTVLNGRFVTQDFRCDRVRLWVNVLDFVVQTPRVG
;
A
#
# COMPACT_ATOMS: atom_id res chain seq x y z
N MET A 1 -28.23 -45.89 1.84
CA MET A 1 -28.15 -45.10 3.09
C MET A 1 -26.70 -44.75 3.44
N GLU A 2 -25.76 -45.69 3.33
CA GLU A 2 -24.35 -45.47 3.73
C GLU A 2 -23.59 -44.40 2.93
N LYS A 3 -23.79 -44.32 1.61
CA LYS A 3 -23.15 -43.28 0.77
C LYS A 3 -23.55 -41.86 1.18
N LEU A 4 -24.78 -41.69 1.67
CA LEU A 4 -25.28 -40.39 2.13
C LEU A 4 -24.62 -39.98 3.46
N ALA A 5 -24.39 -40.95 4.35
CA ALA A 5 -23.74 -40.73 5.64
C ALA A 5 -22.28 -40.26 5.49
N TYR A 6 -21.53 -40.84 4.55
CA TYR A 6 -20.15 -40.39 4.28
C TYR A 6 -20.07 -38.99 3.71
N VAL A 7 -21.00 -38.62 2.81
CA VAL A 7 -21.07 -37.27 2.25
C VAL A 7 -21.39 -36.25 3.34
N VAL A 8 -22.34 -36.55 4.22
CA VAL A 8 -22.69 -35.67 5.34
C VAL A 8 -21.52 -35.56 6.33
N ALA A 9 -20.84 -36.67 6.66
CA ALA A 9 -19.66 -36.64 7.53
C ALA A 9 -18.51 -35.82 6.94
N PHE A 10 -18.29 -35.91 5.62
CA PHE A 10 -17.24 -35.14 4.93
C PHE A 10 -17.54 -33.64 4.93
N LEU A 11 -18.80 -33.26 4.70
CA LEU A 11 -19.23 -31.85 4.74
C LEU A 11 -19.12 -31.25 6.16
N LEU A 12 -19.44 -32.05 7.19
CA LEU A 12 -19.29 -31.63 8.58
C LEU A 12 -17.81 -31.50 8.99
N LEU A 13 -16.95 -32.44 8.56
CA LEU A 13 -15.50 -32.35 8.81
C LEU A 13 -14.85 -31.17 8.07
N ALA A 14 -15.33 -30.84 6.86
CA ALA A 14 -14.85 -29.68 6.11
C ALA A 14 -15.17 -28.35 6.81
N SER A 15 -16.23 -28.28 7.61
CA SER A 15 -16.56 -27.08 8.39
C SER A 15 -15.68 -26.89 9.64
N LEU A 16 -15.00 -27.93 10.12
CA LEU A 16 -14.02 -27.85 11.22
C LEU A 16 -12.65 -27.35 10.73
N PHE A 17 -12.37 -27.48 9.43
CA PHE A 17 -11.27 -26.83 8.75
C PHE A 17 -11.74 -25.47 8.20
N GLN A 18 -12.12 -24.56 9.09
CA GLN A 18 -12.03 -23.15 8.70
C GLN A 18 -10.53 -22.87 8.52
N PRO A 19 -10.03 -22.57 7.30
CA PRO A 19 -8.71 -21.97 7.23
C PRO A 19 -8.85 -20.68 8.03
N PHE A 20 -8.17 -20.64 9.18
CA PHE A 20 -7.91 -19.40 9.88
C PHE A 20 -7.26 -18.51 8.82
N MET A 21 -8.06 -17.62 8.23
CA MET A 21 -7.54 -16.64 7.30
C MET A 21 -6.54 -15.87 8.14
N SER A 22 -5.26 -16.15 7.89
CA SER A 22 -4.16 -15.30 8.30
C SER A 22 -4.43 -13.99 7.59
N GLN A 23 -5.15 -13.09 8.25
CA GLN A 23 -5.18 -11.70 7.87
C GLN A 23 -3.78 -11.18 8.23
N SER A 24 -2.84 -11.37 7.30
CA SER A 24 -1.60 -10.61 7.35
C SER A 24 -2.00 -9.19 7.00
N ASP A 25 -2.06 -8.34 8.02
CA ASP A 25 -2.05 -6.88 7.84
C ASP A 25 -0.65 -6.52 7.29
N ASP A 26 -0.41 -6.82 6.01
CA ASP A 26 0.85 -6.53 5.31
C ASP A 26 0.99 -5.03 4.94
N GLY A 27 0.08 -4.18 5.42
CA GLY A 27 0.02 -2.75 5.14
C GLY A 27 0.51 -1.89 6.30
N CYS A 28 0.73 -0.61 6.03
CA CYS A 28 1.13 0.36 7.04
C CYS A 28 -0.04 0.67 7.99
N PRO A 29 0.08 0.46 9.32
CA PRO A 29 -1.02 0.65 10.25
C PRO A 29 -1.57 2.07 10.20
N GLY A 30 -2.88 2.20 9.97
CA GLY A 30 -3.58 3.49 9.94
C GLY A 30 -3.45 4.27 8.63
N VAL A 31 -2.66 3.78 7.66
CA VAL A 31 -2.59 4.35 6.31
C VAL A 31 -3.70 3.74 5.46
N LYS A 32 -4.56 4.58 4.89
CA LYS A 32 -5.71 4.15 4.07
C LYS A 32 -5.38 4.10 2.58
N LYS A 33 -4.44 4.93 2.15
CA LYS A 33 -3.98 5.03 0.77
C LYS A 33 -2.46 5.01 0.74
N GLU A 34 -1.90 4.04 0.03
CA GLU A 34 -0.44 3.83 -0.03
C GLU A 34 0.17 4.21 -1.37
N THR A 35 -0.63 4.56 -2.39
CA THR A 35 -0.14 4.85 -3.75
C THR A 35 -1.01 5.91 -4.43
N TRP A 36 -0.40 6.78 -5.23
CA TRP A 36 -1.05 7.91 -5.92
C TRP A 36 -0.71 7.95 -7.43
N PRO A 37 -1.25 7.03 -8.25
CA PRO A 37 -0.98 7.01 -9.69
C PRO A 37 -1.40 8.30 -10.42
N GLU A 38 -2.44 8.98 -9.94
CA GLU A 38 -2.94 10.25 -10.47
C GLU A 38 -1.96 11.42 -10.32
N LEU A 39 -0.95 11.30 -9.46
CA LEU A 39 0.06 12.34 -9.23
C LEU A 39 1.26 12.24 -10.17
N LEU A 40 1.32 11.23 -11.04
CA LEU A 40 2.35 11.14 -12.06
C LEU A 40 2.24 12.32 -13.04
N GLY A 41 3.33 13.06 -13.23
CA GLY A 41 3.36 14.26 -14.07
C GLY A 41 2.78 15.51 -13.41
N VAL A 42 2.42 15.47 -12.12
CA VAL A 42 1.95 16.64 -11.35
C VAL A 42 3.16 17.42 -10.79
N PRO A 43 3.10 18.76 -10.66
CA PRO A 43 4.12 19.52 -9.95
C PRO A 43 4.31 19.02 -8.51
N ALA A 44 5.55 18.87 -8.07
CA ALA A 44 5.87 18.24 -6.79
C ALA A 44 5.20 18.93 -5.59
N LYS A 45 5.10 20.26 -5.64
CA LYS A 45 4.39 21.05 -4.63
C LYS A 45 2.92 20.64 -4.50
N LEU A 46 2.20 20.56 -5.62
CA LEU A 46 0.79 20.18 -5.63
C LEU A 46 0.61 18.70 -5.24
N ALA A 47 1.51 17.82 -5.70
CA ALA A 47 1.51 16.41 -5.30
C ALA A 47 1.68 16.25 -3.78
N ARG A 48 2.60 17.02 -3.17
CA ARG A 48 2.81 17.05 -1.73
C ARG A 48 1.55 17.49 -0.97
N GLU A 49 0.98 18.63 -1.35
CA GLU A 49 -0.23 19.17 -0.74
C GLU A 49 -1.41 18.19 -0.85
N THR A 50 -1.50 17.45 -1.98
CA THR A 50 -2.54 16.44 -2.18
C THR A 50 -2.37 15.25 -1.23
N ILE A 51 -1.15 14.70 -1.11
CA ILE A 51 -0.88 13.56 -0.22
C ILE A 51 -1.11 13.93 1.25
N GLU A 52 -0.57 15.05 1.70
CA GLU A 52 -0.72 15.52 3.09
C GLU A 52 -2.20 15.75 3.46
N LYS A 53 -3.02 16.17 2.48
CA LYS A 53 -4.46 16.35 2.65
C LYS A 53 -5.23 15.02 2.67
N GLU A 54 -4.89 14.10 1.79
CA GLU A 54 -5.58 12.80 1.68
C GLU A 54 -5.23 11.85 2.82
N GLU A 55 -3.98 11.87 3.28
CA GLU A 55 -3.45 10.96 4.28
C GLU A 55 -2.59 11.71 5.31
N ALA A 56 -3.27 12.32 6.28
CA ALA A 56 -2.64 13.16 7.31
C ALA A 56 -1.67 12.41 8.23
N THR A 57 -1.68 11.08 8.21
CA THR A 57 -0.72 10.24 8.97
C THR A 57 0.69 10.30 8.36
N LEU A 58 0.81 10.63 7.06
CA LEU A 58 2.08 10.74 6.35
C LEU A 58 2.69 12.12 6.57
N THR A 59 3.52 12.21 7.61
CA THR A 59 4.20 13.47 7.98
C THR A 59 5.47 13.75 7.16
N ASN A 60 5.92 12.79 6.34
CA ASN A 60 7.22 12.83 5.69
C ASN A 60 7.13 12.66 4.17
N VAL A 61 6.64 13.68 3.49
CA VAL A 61 6.58 13.71 2.01
C VAL A 61 7.80 14.46 1.46
N GLN A 62 8.78 13.71 0.98
CA GLN A 62 10.07 14.25 0.53
C GLN A 62 10.17 14.31 -0.98
N THR A 63 10.70 15.40 -1.51
CA THR A 63 11.04 15.50 -2.94
C THR A 63 12.47 15.00 -3.16
N VAL A 64 12.66 14.13 -4.15
CA VAL A 64 13.95 13.53 -4.50
C VAL A 64 14.14 13.62 -6.01
N LEU A 65 15.27 14.16 -6.46
CA LEU A 65 15.59 14.15 -7.89
C LEU A 65 15.76 12.70 -8.39
N ASN A 66 15.09 12.37 -9.49
CA ASN A 66 15.14 11.05 -10.09
C ASN A 66 16.57 10.62 -10.41
N GLY A 67 16.94 9.39 -10.05
CA GLY A 67 18.31 8.87 -10.17
C GLY A 67 19.23 9.18 -8.99
N ARG A 68 18.79 9.94 -7.98
CA ARG A 68 19.56 10.14 -6.75
C ARG A 68 19.52 8.88 -5.87
N PHE A 69 20.67 8.46 -5.37
CA PHE A 69 20.75 7.37 -4.39
C PHE A 69 20.10 7.77 -3.07
N VAL A 70 19.22 6.91 -2.57
CA VAL A 70 18.53 7.04 -1.27
C VAL A 70 18.67 5.74 -0.49
N THR A 71 18.33 5.78 0.79
CA THR A 71 18.26 4.59 1.63
C THR A 71 17.16 3.63 1.13
N GLN A 72 17.44 2.33 1.17
CA GLN A 72 16.51 1.27 0.76
C GLN A 72 15.62 0.78 1.92
N ASP A 73 15.61 1.50 3.05
CA ASP A 73 14.70 1.23 4.16
C ASP A 73 13.25 1.45 3.73
N PHE A 74 12.33 0.62 4.24
CA PHE A 74 10.89 0.83 4.07
C PHE A 74 10.33 1.57 5.29
N ARG A 75 9.60 2.66 5.04
CA ARG A 75 9.06 3.54 6.08
C ARG A 75 7.60 3.90 5.82
N CYS A 76 6.73 3.48 6.73
CA CYS A 76 5.29 3.75 6.67
C CYS A 76 4.91 5.22 6.82
N ASP A 77 5.79 6.05 7.38
CA ASP A 77 5.55 7.48 7.56
C ASP A 77 6.01 8.32 6.36
N ARG A 78 6.63 7.71 5.34
CA ARG A 78 7.32 8.39 4.25
C ARG A 78 6.69 8.15 2.89
N VAL A 79 6.66 9.21 2.08
CA VAL A 79 6.47 9.12 0.62
C VAL A 79 7.58 9.89 -0.06
N ARG A 80 8.24 9.28 -1.04
CA ARG A 80 9.23 9.96 -1.90
C ARG A 80 8.59 10.38 -3.21
N LEU A 81 8.52 11.68 -3.45
CA LEU A 81 8.18 12.28 -4.72
C LEU A 81 9.45 12.32 -5.59
N TRP A 82 9.58 11.34 -6.49
CA TRP A 82 10.65 11.33 -7.48
C TRP A 82 10.34 12.33 -8.58
N VAL A 83 11.19 13.35 -8.73
CA VAL A 83 10.96 14.46 -9.66
C VAL A 83 12.04 14.58 -10.72
N ASN A 84 11.72 15.23 -11.83
CA ASN A 84 12.72 15.69 -12.80
C ASN A 84 13.29 17.07 -12.41
N VAL A 85 14.18 17.60 -13.25
CA VAL A 85 14.80 18.94 -13.04
C VAL A 85 13.82 20.11 -13.15
N LEU A 86 12.61 19.87 -13.68
CA LEU A 86 11.53 20.86 -13.75
C LEU A 86 10.55 20.75 -12.56
N ASP A 87 10.88 19.92 -11.57
CA ASP A 87 10.07 19.67 -10.36
C ASP A 87 8.69 19.03 -10.63
N PHE A 88 8.60 18.20 -11.68
CA PHE A 88 7.43 17.36 -11.95
C PHE A 88 7.69 15.92 -11.52
N VAL A 89 6.67 15.29 -10.93
CA VAL A 89 6.71 13.89 -10.49
C VAL A 89 6.87 12.96 -11.70
N VAL A 90 7.85 12.07 -11.65
CA VAL A 90 8.19 11.13 -12.74
C VAL A 90 8.09 9.66 -12.38
N GLN A 91 7.80 9.35 -11.11
CA GLN A 91 7.42 8.00 -10.68
C GLN A 91 6.17 8.08 -9.82
N THR A 92 5.35 7.04 -9.87
CA THR A 92 4.15 6.91 -9.02
C THR A 92 4.54 7.02 -7.54
N PRO A 93 4.07 8.06 -6.83
CA PRO A 93 4.29 8.19 -5.40
C PRO A 93 3.67 7.00 -4.67
N ARG A 94 4.43 6.46 -3.71
CA ARG A 94 3.98 5.38 -2.84
C ARG A 94 4.59 5.52 -1.45
N VAL A 95 3.93 4.93 -0.47
CA VAL A 95 4.45 4.81 0.90
C VAL A 95 5.70 3.92 0.89
N GLY A 96 6.73 4.35 1.62
CA GLY A 96 8.00 3.62 1.72
C GLY A 96 9.24 4.45 1.94
#